data_AF-W1XHR5-F1
#
_entry.id   AF-W1XHR5-F1
#
_cell.length_a   1.000
_cell.length_b   1.000
_cell.length_c   1.000
_cell.angle_alpha   90.00
_cell.angle_beta   90.00
_cell.angle_gamma   90.00
#
_symmetry.space_group_name_H-M   'P 1'
#
loop_
_entity.id
_entity.type
_entity.pdbx_description
1 polymer ?
#
loop_
_entity_poly.entity_id
_entity_poly.type
_entity_poly.pdbx_seq_one_letter_code
_entity_poly.pdbx_strand_id
1 'polypeptide(L)'
;DIILVTGDAYVDHPSFGMAICGRMLEAQGFRVGIIAQPDWSSKDDFMRLGKPNLFFGVTAGNMDSMINRYTADRRLRHDDA
;
A
#
# COMPACT_ATOMS: atom_id res chain seq x y z
N ASP A 1 -11.03 10.77 4.72
CA ASP A 1 -11.13 11.50 3.45
C ASP A 1 -10.48 10.77 2.31
N ILE A 2 -9.25 10.29 2.51
CA ILE A 2 -8.46 9.62 1.48
C ILE A 2 -8.09 8.23 1.99
N ILE A 3 -8.16 7.22 1.13
CA ILE A 3 -7.66 5.88 1.43
C ILE A 3 -6.51 5.56 0.48
N LEU A 4 -5.33 5.28 1.03
CA LEU A 4 -4.17 4.82 0.28
C LEU A 4 -4.14 3.30 0.28
N VAL A 5 -4.04 2.69 -0.90
CA VAL A 5 -3.91 1.26 -1.08
C VAL A 5 -2.51 0.96 -1.58
N THR A 6 -1.82 0.03 -0.91
CA THR A 6 -0.47 -0.39 -1.30
C THR A 6 -0.33 -1.90 -1.29
N GLY A 7 0.43 -2.43 -2.27
CA GLY A 7 0.81 -3.84 -2.33
C GLY A 7 2.01 -4.21 -1.43
N ASP A 8 2.58 -3.24 -0.72
CA ASP A 8 3.73 -3.42 0.17
C ASP A 8 3.29 -3.29 1.63
N ALA A 9 4.13 -3.73 2.56
CA ALA A 9 3.87 -3.53 3.98
C ALA A 9 3.86 -2.03 4.30
N TYR A 10 2.91 -1.60 5.14
CA TYR A 10 2.93 -0.24 5.65
C TYR A 10 3.89 -0.15 6.83
N VAL A 11 4.92 0.68 6.68
CA VAL A 11 5.82 1.10 7.75
C VAL A 11 5.78 2.62 7.78
N ASP A 12 5.45 3.18 8.93
CA ASP A 12 5.44 4.64 9.12
C ASP A 12 6.87 5.16 9.29
N HIS A 13 7.60 5.24 8.17
CA HIS A 13 8.99 5.64 8.12
C HIS A 13 9.25 6.52 6.89
N PRO A 14 10.08 7.58 6.96
CA PRO A 14 10.33 8.50 5.85
C PRO A 14 10.96 7.86 4.62
N SER A 15 11.56 6.68 4.73
CA SER A 15 12.00 5.92 3.55
C SER A 15 10.83 5.38 2.73
N PHE A 16 9.60 5.38 3.26
CA PHE A 16 8.40 4.84 2.64
C PHE A 16 7.56 5.93 2.00
N GLY A 17 7.46 5.90 0.67
CA GLY A 17 6.76 6.94 -0.10
C GLY A 17 5.29 7.08 0.29
N MET A 18 4.61 5.96 0.56
CA MET A 18 3.23 5.98 1.04
C MET A 18 3.09 6.59 2.44
N ALA A 19 4.08 6.44 3.32
CA ALA A 19 4.09 7.07 4.63
C ALA A 19 4.27 8.58 4.50
N ILE A 20 5.20 9.04 3.65
CA ILE A 20 5.37 10.48 3.38
C ILE A 20 4.09 11.08 2.81
N CYS A 21 3.49 10.47 1.79
CA CYS A 21 2.26 10.96 1.18
C CYS A 21 1.11 10.98 2.21
N GLY A 22 0.96 9.93 3.01
CA GLY A 22 -0.04 9.87 4.07
C GLY A 22 0.14 10.98 5.11
N ARG A 23 1.35 11.12 5.66
CA ARG A 23 1.69 12.16 6.65
C ARG A 23 1.54 13.58 6.08
N MET A 24 1.87 13.80 4.81
CA MET A 24 1.67 15.09 4.16
C MET A 24 0.18 15.43 4.06
N LEU A 25 -0.65 14.49 3.62
CA LEU A 25 -2.10 14.68 3.55
C LEU A 25 -2.72 14.89 4.94
N GLU A 26 -2.28 14.13 5.95
CA GLU A 26 -2.69 14.35 7.34
C GLU A 26 -2.31 15.74 7.84
N ALA A 27 -1.10 16.23 7.50
CA ALA A 27 -0.64 17.57 7.88
C ALA A 27 -1.45 18.69 7.20
N GLN A 28 -2.12 18.41 6.07
CA GLN A 28 -3.09 19.31 5.44
C GLN A 28 -4.49 19.23 6.09
N GLY A 29 -4.67 18.41 7.13
CA GLY A 29 -5.92 18.26 7.87
C GLY A 29 -6.86 17.17 7.34
N PHE A 30 -6.43 16.36 6.37
CA PHE A 30 -7.24 15.25 5.88
C PHE A 30 -7.14 14.03 6.78
N ARG A 31 -8.24 13.29 6.93
CA ARG A 31 -8.22 11.94 7.51
C ARG A 31 -7.71 10.95 6.46
N VAL A 32 -6.59 10.30 6.73
CA VAL A 32 -5.99 9.31 5.82
C VAL A 32 -6.13 7.90 6.41
N GLY A 33 -6.64 6.97 5.60
CA GLY A 33 -6.61 5.55 5.90
C GLY A 33 -5.62 4.83 4.98
N ILE A 34 -5.01 3.74 5.45
CA ILE A 34 -4.08 2.94 4.64
C ILE A 34 -4.53 1.48 4.67
N ILE A 35 -4.66 0.88 3.49
CA ILE A 35 -4.90 -0.55 3.29
C ILE A 35 -3.62 -1.12 2.67
N ALA A 36 -2.87 -1.86 3.47
CA ALA A 36 -1.63 -2.50 3.05
C ALA A 36 -1.86 -3.97 2.74
N GLN A 37 -1.29 -4.43 1.64
CA GLN A 37 -1.36 -5.82 1.16
C GLN A 37 -2.78 -6.40 1.19
N PRO A 38 -3.79 -5.74 0.58
CA PRO A 38 -5.12 -6.32 0.52
C PRO A 38 -5.08 -7.63 -0.26
N ASP A 39 -5.87 -8.62 0.19
CA ASP A 39 -6.20 -9.75 -0.66
C ASP A 39 -6.87 -9.23 -1.94
N TRP A 40 -6.23 -9.49 -3.09
CA TRP A 40 -6.70 -9.02 -4.39
C TRP A 40 -7.75 -9.97 -5.01
N SER A 41 -7.93 -11.16 -4.44
CA SER A 41 -8.94 -12.13 -4.88
C SER A 41 -10.35 -11.81 -4.34
N SER A 42 -10.44 -10.99 -3.29
CA SER A 42 -11.69 -10.51 -2.71
C SER A 42 -11.74 -8.98 -2.64
N LYS A 43 -12.95 -8.44 -2.72
CA LYS A 43 -13.20 -7.00 -2.51
C LYS A 43 -13.20 -6.60 -1.02
N ASP A 44 -13.28 -7.56 -0.11
CA ASP A 44 -13.57 -7.28 1.31
C ASP A 44 -12.50 -6.41 1.96
N ASP A 45 -11.23 -6.66 1.64
CA ASP A 45 -10.10 -5.89 2.16
C ASP A 45 -10.15 -4.42 1.72
N PHE A 46 -10.55 -4.16 0.48
CA PHE A 46 -10.73 -2.81 -0.06
C PHE A 46 -11.91 -2.07 0.57
N MET A 47 -12.86 -2.78 1.17
CA MET A 47 -14.05 -2.19 1.80
C MET A 47 -13.90 -1.93 3.30
N ARG A 48 -12.81 -2.40 3.95
CA ARG A 48 -12.60 -2.33 5.42
C ARG A 48 -12.77 -0.93 6.02
N LEU A 49 -12.40 0.11 5.30
CA LEU A 49 -12.43 1.50 5.78
C LEU A 49 -13.65 2.29 5.28
N GLY A 50 -14.57 1.63 4.57
CA GLY A 50 -15.72 2.27 3.93
C GLY A 50 -15.34 3.16 2.74
N LYS A 51 -16.31 3.95 2.26
CA LYS A 51 -16.11 4.86 1.12
C LYS A 51 -15.33 6.11 1.57
N PRO A 52 -14.25 6.50 0.87
CA PRO A 52 -13.56 7.76 1.15
C PRO A 52 -14.41 8.95 0.75
N ASN A 53 -14.27 10.07 1.48
CA ASN A 53 -14.97 11.32 1.15
C ASN A 53 -14.44 11.95 -0.14
N LEU A 54 -13.15 11.75 -0.45
CA LEU A 54 -12.49 12.34 -1.61
C LEU A 54 -12.12 11.27 -2.66
N PHE A 55 -11.14 10.41 -2.37
CA PHE A 55 -10.65 9.44 -3.34
C PHE A 55 -9.88 8.27 -2.71
N PHE A 56 -9.61 7.26 -3.54
CA PHE A 56 -8.60 6.22 -3.30
C PHE A 56 -7.31 6.57 -4.04
N GLY A 57 -6.17 6.45 -3.37
CA GLY A 57 -4.85 6.54 -3.99
C GLY A 57 -4.19 5.17 -4.02
N VAL A 58 -3.64 4.76 -5.16
CA VAL A 58 -2.93 3.47 -5.29
C VAL A 58 -1.44 3.74 -5.43
N THR A 59 -0.63 3.02 -4.67
CA THR A 59 0.84 3.15 -4.71
C THR A 59 1.50 1.79 -4.88
N ALA A 60 2.55 1.75 -5.70
CA ALA A 60 3.35 0.56 -5.95
C ALA A 60 4.10 0.05 -4.71
N GLY A 61 4.19 0.88 -3.66
CA GLY A 61 5.02 0.58 -2.49
C GLY A 61 6.48 0.95 -2.70
N ASN A 62 7.33 0.54 -1.76
CA ASN A 62 8.75 0.87 -1.77
C ASN A 62 9.60 -0.18 -2.47
N MET A 63 9.10 -1.42 -2.47
CA MET A 63 9.77 -2.54 -3.09
C MET A 63 9.40 -2.58 -4.57
N ASP A 64 10.42 -2.57 -5.44
CA ASP A 64 10.20 -2.77 -6.86
C ASP A 64 9.56 -4.16 -7.09
N SER A 65 8.51 -4.21 -7.91
CA SER A 65 7.77 -5.44 -8.21
C SER A 65 8.65 -6.59 -8.74
N MET A 66 9.82 -6.28 -9.32
CA MET A 66 10.83 -7.25 -9.75
C MET A 66 11.49 -7.94 -8.55
N ILE A 67 11.77 -7.24 -7.45
CA ILE A 67 12.40 -7.79 -6.24
C ILE A 67 11.41 -8.68 -5.45
N ASN A 68 10.12 -8.36 -5.52
CA ASN A 68 9.07 -9.14 -4.86
C ASN A 68 8.83 -10.50 -5.55
N ARG A 69 9.08 -10.59 -6.87
CA ARG A 69 8.89 -11.81 -7.68
C ARG A 69 10.20 -12.57 -7.95
N TYR A 70 11.35 -11.92 -7.81
CA TYR A 70 12.66 -12.48 -8.13
C TYR A 70 13.66 -12.23 -6.99
N THR A 71 14.35 -13.30 -6.57
CA THR A 71 15.59 -13.16 -5.79
C THR A 71 16.64 -12.37 -6.59
N ALA A 72 17.67 -11.81 -5.91
CA ALA A 72 18.76 -11.06 -6.54
C ALA A 72 19.44 -11.81 -7.72
N ASP A 73 19.31 -13.13 -7.77
CA ASP A 73 19.79 -14.02 -8.84
C ASP A 73 18.76 -14.29 -9.97
N ARG A 74 17.72 -13.45 -10.13
CA ARG A 74 16.67 -13.60 -11.16
C ARG A 74 15.91 -14.94 -11.14
N ARG A 75 15.82 -15.61 -9.99
CA ARG A 75 14.96 -16.80 -9.83
C ARG A 75 13.60 -16.43 -9.26
N LEU A 76 12.54 -16.90 -9.92
CA LEU A 76 11.16 -16.84 -9.42
C LEU A 76 11.10 -17.47 -8.02
N ARG A 77 10.59 -16.74 -7.03
CA ARG A 77 10.20 -17.36 -5.76
C ARG A 77 9.01 -18.28 -6.05
N HIS A 78 9.22 -19.57 -5.86
CA HIS A 78 8.15 -20.56 -5.81
C HIS A 78 7.49 -20.43 -4.43
N ASP A 79 6.15 -20.44 -4.41
CA ASP A 79 5.33 -20.45 -3.19
C ASP A 79 5.84 -21.51 -2.19
N ASP A 80 6.13 -21.08 -0.96
CA ASP A 80 5.84 -21.92 0.21
C ASP A 80 4.58 -21.32 0.84
N ALA A 81 3.49 -22.06 0.69
CA ALA A 81 2.15 -21.77 1.19
C ALA A 81 2.08 -21.73 2.73
#